data_AF-A0A0F2JGL7-F1
#
_entry.id   AF-A0A0F2JGL7-F1
#
_cell.length_a   1.000
_cell.length_b   1.000
_cell.length_c   1.000
_cell.angle_alpha   90.00
_cell.angle_beta   90.00
_cell.angle_gamma   90.00
#
_symmetry.space_group_name_H-M   'P 1'
#
loop_
_entity.id
_entity.type
_entity.pdbx_description
1 polymer ?
#
loop_
_entity_poly.entity_id
_entity_poly.type
_entity_poly.pdbx_seq_one_letter_code
_entity_poly.pdbx_strand_id
1 'polypeptide(L)'
;MGNDRILIIQLETIATKVKKRRNRRDYMTAKLNEYNQKRNFARTLEPEGITEVAQEGLRYVVQHHLARRDHYDFRLEWDGALLSWAVPKGPSYDTRDKRLAVRVEEHPLEYRNFEGTIPKGEYGGGVVMLWDEGYWEPYGDVEDGLHAGVLKFVLNGRRLKGKWALVRLKGKAGEKQDNWLLLKEKDEYAKTADGISEFTTSIRTGRTMTDIEEGEEEKITSNPFSSAGVQLAQLVHTPPKGEDWLYELKYDGYRILAYIEGHSIRLITRNGNDYTQRFRDVASSLVEWARGRAMILDGEMAITDAAGKTDFQALQNYMKNPQAKNLTYIVFDLLALDGTDLRGHPLLDRKETLEALLQDAPQNPPLQPACERKRPGKFPSGL
;
A
#
# COMPACT_ATOMS: atom_id res chain seq x y z
N MET A 1 18.30 -51.99 -24.10
CA MET A 1 17.61 -51.75 -22.82
C MET A 1 17.90 -50.32 -22.42
N GLY A 2 17.00 -49.37 -22.38
CA GLY A 2 15.60 -49.25 -22.78
C GLY A 2 15.25 -47.78 -22.58
N ASN A 3 14.50 -47.21 -23.54
CA ASN A 3 13.42 -46.21 -23.39
C ASN A 3 13.58 -45.00 -22.46
N ASP A 4 13.18 -43.76 -22.75
CA ASP A 4 12.41 -43.08 -23.79
C ASP A 4 12.68 -41.56 -23.58
N ARG A 5 13.06 -40.78 -24.60
CA ARG A 5 12.29 -39.74 -25.33
C ARG A 5 11.65 -38.57 -24.53
N ILE A 6 11.70 -37.40 -25.20
CA ILE A 6 10.88 -36.15 -25.11
C ILE A 6 11.48 -35.08 -24.17
N LEU A 7 11.54 -33.76 -24.44
CA LEU A 7 11.37 -32.78 -25.55
C LEU A 7 11.13 -31.45 -24.78
N ILE A 8 11.80 -30.32 -25.07
CA ILE A 8 11.17 -28.98 -24.97
C ILE A 8 11.86 -28.08 -26.01
N ILE A 9 11.02 -27.25 -26.61
CA ILE A 9 11.08 -26.65 -27.93
C ILE A 9 11.81 -25.29 -27.88
N GLN A 10 12.69 -25.06 -28.85
CA GLN A 10 13.20 -23.74 -29.19
C GLN A 10 12.16 -23.04 -30.09
N LEU A 11 11.67 -21.88 -29.68
CA LEU A 11 10.95 -20.98 -30.59
C LEU A 11 11.59 -19.60 -30.56
N GLU A 12 11.81 -19.14 -31.79
CA GLU A 12 12.60 -17.99 -32.20
C GLU A 12 11.97 -16.65 -31.83
N THR A 13 12.88 -15.68 -31.70
CA THR A 13 12.62 -14.26 -31.68
C THR A 13 11.80 -13.84 -32.91
N ILE A 14 10.60 -13.29 -32.70
CA ILE A 14 9.93 -12.47 -33.71
C ILE A 14 10.08 -11.01 -33.29
N ALA A 15 11.07 -10.35 -33.88
CA ALA A 15 11.08 -8.90 -33.99
C ALA A 15 9.97 -8.48 -34.97
N THR A 16 8.98 -7.72 -34.49
CA THR A 16 8.03 -7.06 -35.40
C THR A 16 8.19 -5.56 -35.33
N LYS A 17 8.64 -5.03 -36.47
CA LYS A 17 8.73 -3.64 -36.94
C LYS A 17 8.05 -2.56 -36.09
N VAL A 18 8.89 -1.63 -35.64
CA VAL A 18 8.52 -0.24 -35.35
C VAL A 18 7.95 0.40 -36.62
N LYS A 19 6.64 0.66 -36.64
CA LYS A 19 6.05 1.68 -37.53
C LYS A 19 6.07 3.03 -36.81
N LYS A 20 6.57 4.03 -37.53
CA LYS A 20 6.69 5.45 -37.18
C LYS A 20 5.57 5.94 -36.25
N ARG A 21 5.95 6.28 -35.01
CA ARG A 21 5.12 7.04 -34.07
C ARG A 21 4.90 8.45 -34.63
N ARG A 22 3.66 8.77 -34.95
CA ARG A 22 3.10 10.11 -34.83
C ARG A 22 2.08 10.04 -33.68
N ASN A 23 2.18 10.97 -32.73
CA ASN A 23 1.20 11.38 -31.71
C ASN A 23 0.72 10.40 -30.62
N ARG A 24 1.59 10.03 -29.66
CA ARG A 24 1.15 9.54 -28.33
C ARG A 24 1.11 10.63 -27.25
N ARG A 25 2.01 11.64 -27.31
CA ARG A 25 1.98 12.78 -26.36
C ARG A 25 0.75 13.66 -26.57
N ASP A 26 0.45 14.02 -27.82
CA ASP A 26 -0.67 14.89 -28.17
C ASP A 26 -2.04 14.32 -27.77
N TYR A 27 -2.20 12.99 -27.80
CA TYR A 27 -3.42 12.30 -27.34
C TYR A 27 -3.59 12.37 -25.81
N MET A 28 -2.49 12.25 -25.06
CA MET A 28 -2.50 12.28 -23.59
C MET A 28 -2.71 13.69 -23.03
N THR A 29 -2.13 14.71 -23.68
CA THR A 29 -2.40 16.11 -23.36
C THR A 29 -3.86 16.49 -23.62
N ALA A 30 -4.53 15.82 -24.57
CA ALA A 30 -5.95 16.03 -24.82
C ALA A 30 -6.85 15.48 -23.69
N LYS A 31 -6.49 14.36 -23.05
CA LYS A 31 -7.26 13.75 -21.94
C LYS A 31 -7.35 14.65 -20.70
N LEU A 32 -6.24 15.28 -20.30
CA LEU A 32 -6.17 16.17 -19.14
C LEU A 32 -6.53 17.63 -19.47
N ASN A 33 -6.92 17.93 -20.70
CA ASN A 33 -7.17 19.31 -21.13
C ASN A 33 -8.38 19.92 -20.41
N GLU A 34 -9.47 19.16 -20.26
CA GLU A 34 -10.64 19.62 -19.52
C GLU A 34 -10.32 19.83 -18.03
N TYR A 35 -9.46 18.97 -17.46
CA TYR A 35 -8.96 19.14 -16.10
C TYR A 35 -8.22 20.47 -15.95
N ASN A 36 -7.20 20.69 -16.77
CA ASN A 36 -6.35 21.89 -16.73
C ASN A 36 -7.14 23.18 -17.00
N GLN A 37 -8.17 23.14 -17.85
CA GLN A 37 -9.01 24.32 -18.13
C GLN A 37 -9.91 24.72 -16.96
N LYS A 38 -10.27 23.78 -16.08
CA LYS A 38 -11.16 24.03 -14.95
C LYS A 38 -10.45 24.53 -13.69
N ARG A 39 -9.11 24.50 -13.64
CA ARG A 39 -8.32 24.87 -12.45
C ARG A 39 -7.49 26.12 -12.70
N ASN A 40 -7.33 26.92 -11.65
CA ASN A 40 -6.37 27.99 -11.61
C ASN A 40 -5.23 27.63 -10.64
N PHE A 41 -4.15 27.07 -11.16
CA PHE A 41 -2.99 26.58 -10.39
C PHE A 41 -2.20 27.69 -9.66
N ALA A 42 -2.45 28.96 -9.96
CA ALA A 42 -1.92 30.07 -9.17
C ALA A 42 -2.71 30.28 -7.85
N ARG A 43 -3.88 29.64 -7.71
CA ARG A 43 -4.78 29.79 -6.56
C ARG A 43 -4.98 28.49 -5.79
N THR A 44 -5.01 27.36 -6.49
CA THR A 44 -5.16 26.03 -5.88
C THR A 44 -3.80 25.36 -5.64
N LEU A 45 -3.71 24.53 -4.61
CA LEU A 45 -2.55 23.66 -4.35
C LEU A 45 -2.65 22.32 -5.11
N GLU A 46 -3.69 22.15 -5.94
CA GLU A 46 -3.85 20.99 -6.80
C GLU A 46 -2.71 20.91 -7.85
N PRO A 47 -2.22 19.70 -8.18
CA PRO A 47 -1.15 19.54 -9.15
C PRO A 47 -1.59 19.88 -10.57
N GLU A 48 -0.67 20.44 -11.35
CA GLU A 48 -0.88 20.62 -12.79
C GLU A 48 -1.02 19.25 -13.50
N GLY A 49 -1.85 19.18 -14.54
CA GLY A 49 -2.06 17.96 -15.30
C GLY A 49 -0.88 17.58 -16.19
N ILE A 50 0.23 17.11 -15.59
CA ILE A 50 1.40 16.58 -16.28
C ILE A 50 1.36 15.04 -16.36
N THR A 51 1.90 14.49 -17.45
CA THR A 51 1.84 13.03 -17.71
C THR A 51 2.98 12.29 -17.00
N GLU A 52 2.63 11.31 -16.16
CA GLU A 52 3.57 10.33 -15.62
C GLU A 52 3.48 8.98 -16.35
N VAL A 53 4.55 8.18 -16.24
CA VAL A 53 4.58 6.81 -16.78
C VAL A 53 3.94 5.88 -15.75
N ALA A 54 2.96 5.08 -16.19
CA ALA A 54 2.32 4.05 -15.36
C ALA A 54 3.37 3.16 -14.68
N GLN A 55 3.27 3.02 -13.36
CA GLN A 55 4.11 2.12 -12.55
C GLN A 55 3.46 0.72 -12.50
N GLU A 56 4.21 -0.31 -12.09
CA GLU A 56 3.67 -1.67 -11.98
C GLU A 56 2.50 -1.72 -10.97
N GLY A 57 1.34 -2.19 -11.43
CA GLY A 57 0.08 -2.28 -10.66
C GLY A 57 -0.80 -1.03 -10.79
N LEU A 58 -2.09 -1.19 -11.13
CA LEU A 58 -3.02 -0.07 -11.27
C LEU A 58 -3.48 0.41 -9.89
N ARG A 59 -3.39 1.71 -9.63
CA ARG A 59 -3.74 2.29 -8.33
C ARG A 59 -5.15 2.87 -8.30
N TYR A 60 -5.72 2.96 -7.12
CA TYR A 60 -6.96 3.69 -6.91
C TYR A 60 -6.85 4.62 -5.71
N VAL A 61 -7.74 5.60 -5.67
CA VAL A 61 -7.86 6.54 -4.56
C VAL A 61 -9.32 6.89 -4.35
N VAL A 62 -9.69 7.10 -3.09
CA VAL A 62 -10.96 7.71 -2.70
C VAL A 62 -10.65 8.94 -1.87
N GLN A 63 -11.15 10.08 -2.31
CA GLN A 63 -11.06 11.34 -1.57
C GLN A 63 -12.43 11.69 -1.01
N HIS A 64 -12.52 11.92 0.29
CA HIS A 64 -13.73 12.50 0.88
C HIS A 64 -13.65 14.00 0.67
N HIS A 65 -14.69 14.59 0.09
CA HIS A 65 -14.67 15.96 -0.40
C HIS A 65 -15.85 16.76 0.14
N LEU A 66 -15.56 17.62 1.13
CA LEU A 66 -16.52 18.55 1.71
C LEU A 66 -16.56 19.84 0.88
N ALA A 67 -17.20 19.77 -0.28
CA ALA A 67 -17.47 20.92 -1.15
C ALA A 67 -18.82 21.58 -0.80
N ARG A 68 -19.49 22.19 -1.78
CA ARG A 68 -20.90 22.64 -1.64
C ARG A 68 -21.84 21.52 -1.20
N ARG A 69 -21.50 20.29 -1.57
CA ARG A 69 -22.16 19.06 -1.13
C ARG A 69 -21.09 18.09 -0.70
N ASP A 70 -21.33 17.42 0.41
CA ASP A 70 -20.53 16.30 0.85
C ASP A 70 -20.62 15.16 -0.18
N HIS A 71 -19.48 14.64 -0.61
CA HIS A 71 -19.37 13.52 -1.54
C HIS A 71 -17.98 12.87 -1.46
N TYR A 72 -17.85 11.71 -2.10
CA TYR A 72 -16.58 10.99 -2.21
C TYR A 72 -16.18 10.90 -3.67
N ASP A 73 -14.99 11.36 -4.01
CA ASP A 73 -14.42 11.20 -5.32
C ASP A 73 -13.70 9.85 -5.41
N PHE A 74 -14.27 8.91 -6.16
CA PHE A 74 -13.73 7.59 -6.41
C PHE A 74 -12.95 7.58 -7.72
N ARG A 75 -11.67 7.17 -7.69
CA ARG A 75 -10.80 7.26 -8.87
C ARG A 75 -9.99 6.00 -9.11
N LEU A 76 -9.90 5.59 -10.37
CA LEU A 76 -9.15 4.43 -10.85
C LEU A 76 -8.06 4.88 -11.84
N GLU A 77 -6.81 4.52 -11.58
CA GLU A 77 -5.71 4.70 -12.54
C GLU A 77 -5.93 3.83 -13.77
N TRP A 78 -5.98 4.45 -14.95
CA TRP A 78 -6.04 3.76 -16.23
C TRP A 78 -5.48 4.64 -17.34
N ASP A 79 -4.65 4.05 -18.22
CA ASP A 79 -4.07 4.72 -19.41
C ASP A 79 -3.48 6.11 -19.10
N GLY A 80 -2.71 6.20 -18.01
CA GLY A 80 -1.97 7.39 -17.59
C GLY A 80 -2.81 8.56 -17.02
N ALA A 81 -4.08 8.32 -16.68
CA ALA A 81 -4.93 9.26 -15.97
C ALA A 81 -5.77 8.56 -14.89
N LEU A 82 -6.46 9.34 -14.06
CA LEU A 82 -7.41 8.86 -13.06
C LEU A 82 -8.84 9.01 -13.60
N LEU A 83 -9.43 7.89 -14.02
CA LEU A 83 -10.87 7.80 -14.28
C LEU A 83 -11.60 8.13 -12.98
N SER A 84 -12.50 9.12 -13.00
CA SER A 84 -13.05 9.70 -11.76
C SER A 84 -14.58 9.71 -11.74
N TRP A 85 -15.15 9.42 -10.57
CA TRP A 85 -16.58 9.49 -10.29
C TRP A 85 -16.84 10.16 -8.94
N ALA A 86 -17.78 11.11 -8.91
CA ALA A 86 -18.30 11.67 -7.68
C ALA A 86 -19.42 10.77 -7.14
N VAL A 87 -19.28 10.30 -5.91
CA VAL A 87 -20.19 9.38 -5.21
C VAL A 87 -20.80 10.09 -4.00
N PRO A 88 -22.00 10.70 -4.11
CA PRO A 88 -22.53 11.62 -3.09
C PRO A 88 -22.70 11.02 -1.70
N LYS A 89 -23.03 9.72 -1.60
CA LYS A 89 -23.19 9.05 -0.30
C LYS A 89 -21.93 8.29 0.13
N GLY A 90 -20.90 8.24 -0.72
CA GLY A 90 -19.75 7.35 -0.55
C GLY A 90 -20.03 5.89 -0.93
N PRO A 91 -18.99 5.04 -0.90
CA PRO A 91 -19.09 3.60 -1.12
C PRO A 91 -19.93 2.92 0.00
N SER A 92 -20.29 1.66 -0.20
CA SER A 92 -21.01 0.87 0.80
C SER A 92 -20.60 -0.59 0.72
N TYR A 93 -20.38 -1.20 1.88
CA TYR A 93 -20.16 -2.64 1.99
C TYR A 93 -21.44 -3.48 1.92
N ASP A 94 -22.61 -2.84 1.98
CA ASP A 94 -23.88 -3.54 1.79
C ASP A 94 -24.16 -3.79 0.31
N THR A 95 -24.21 -5.06 -0.08
CA THR A 95 -24.51 -5.49 -1.46
C THR A 95 -25.90 -5.08 -1.96
N ARG A 96 -26.79 -4.62 -1.07
CA ARG A 96 -28.12 -4.10 -1.41
C ARG A 96 -28.09 -2.61 -1.76
N ASP A 97 -27.06 -1.89 -1.33
CA ASP A 97 -26.91 -0.48 -1.62
C ASP A 97 -26.49 -0.26 -3.07
N LYS A 98 -27.20 0.65 -3.76
CA LYS A 98 -26.85 1.13 -5.09
C LYS A 98 -26.37 2.57 -4.99
N ARG A 99 -25.07 2.78 -4.92
CA ARG A 99 -24.49 4.12 -4.73
C ARG A 99 -24.37 4.81 -6.09
N LEU A 100 -25.05 5.95 -6.25
CA LEU A 100 -24.90 6.79 -7.45
C LEU A 100 -23.45 7.25 -7.57
N ALA A 101 -22.86 7.07 -8.75
CA ALA A 101 -21.51 7.47 -9.09
C ALA A 101 -21.58 8.31 -10.38
N VAL A 102 -21.44 9.62 -10.28
CA VAL A 102 -21.52 10.53 -11.43
C VAL A 102 -20.12 10.65 -12.03
N ARG A 103 -19.94 10.29 -13.30
CA ARG A 103 -18.63 10.40 -13.94
C ARG A 103 -18.25 11.88 -14.08
N VAL A 104 -17.01 12.20 -13.70
CA VAL A 104 -16.42 13.53 -13.82
C VAL A 104 -15.18 13.48 -14.72
N GLU A 105 -14.49 14.61 -14.89
CA GLU A 105 -13.32 14.69 -15.76
C GLU A 105 -12.18 13.81 -15.22
N GLU A 106 -11.32 13.35 -16.11
CA GLU A 106 -10.12 12.60 -15.71
C GLU A 106 -9.17 13.51 -14.92
N HIS A 107 -8.49 12.96 -13.91
CA HIS A 107 -7.53 13.70 -13.09
C HIS A 107 -6.10 13.22 -13.37
N PRO A 108 -5.06 14.05 -13.17
CA PRO A 108 -3.69 13.61 -13.30
C PRO A 108 -3.32 12.58 -12.22
N LEU A 109 -2.35 11.71 -12.49
CA LEU A 109 -1.94 10.66 -11.55
C LEU A 109 -1.45 11.24 -10.22
N GLU A 110 -0.77 12.38 -10.23
CA GLU A 110 -0.31 13.05 -9.02
C GLU A 110 -1.45 13.50 -8.10
N TYR A 111 -2.65 13.74 -8.66
CA TYR A 111 -3.82 14.18 -7.90
C TYR A 111 -4.23 13.19 -6.81
N ARG A 112 -3.89 11.91 -6.97
CA ARG A 112 -4.14 10.89 -5.94
C ARG A 112 -3.45 11.18 -4.61
N ASN A 113 -2.44 12.05 -4.60
CA ASN A 113 -1.71 12.45 -3.41
C ASN A 113 -2.27 13.71 -2.76
N PHE A 114 -3.22 14.39 -3.41
CA PHE A 114 -3.73 15.66 -2.94
C PHE A 114 -4.64 15.47 -1.72
N GLU A 115 -4.30 16.20 -0.65
CA GLU A 115 -5.08 16.40 0.56
C GLU A 115 -4.89 17.86 1.01
N GLY A 116 -5.98 18.55 1.30
CA GLY A 116 -5.92 19.97 1.64
C GLY A 116 -7.21 20.71 1.31
N THR A 117 -7.12 22.04 1.29
CA THR A 117 -8.27 22.92 1.03
C THR A 117 -8.17 23.53 -0.36
N ILE A 118 -9.20 23.33 -1.18
CA ILE A 118 -9.37 24.01 -2.47
C ILE A 118 -10.11 25.33 -2.21
N PRO A 119 -9.59 26.49 -2.66
CA PRO A 119 -10.17 27.80 -2.34
C PRO A 119 -11.66 27.92 -2.71
N LYS A 120 -12.43 28.61 -1.86
CA LYS A 120 -13.84 28.89 -2.13
C LYS A 120 -13.98 29.68 -3.44
N GLY A 121 -14.86 29.19 -4.32
CA GLY A 121 -15.13 29.81 -5.63
C GLY A 121 -14.37 29.17 -6.79
N GLU A 122 -13.33 28.38 -6.52
CA GLU A 122 -12.70 27.51 -7.52
C GLU A 122 -13.59 26.28 -7.79
N TYR A 123 -13.37 25.63 -8.93
CA TYR A 123 -14.05 24.38 -9.26
C TYR A 123 -13.64 23.30 -8.26
N GLY A 124 -14.61 22.68 -7.59
CA GLY A 124 -14.33 21.75 -6.49
C GLY A 124 -13.87 22.44 -5.20
N GLY A 125 -14.17 23.74 -5.00
CA GLY A 125 -13.84 24.42 -3.74
C GLY A 125 -14.43 23.72 -2.52
N GLY A 126 -13.58 23.43 -1.53
CA GLY A 126 -13.92 22.57 -0.39
C GLY A 126 -12.68 21.95 0.26
N VAL A 127 -12.92 21.17 1.31
CA VAL A 127 -11.87 20.40 1.99
C VAL A 127 -11.80 19.00 1.37
N VAL A 128 -10.60 18.58 0.99
CA VAL A 128 -10.34 17.27 0.39
C VAL A 128 -9.48 16.46 1.36
N MET A 129 -10.02 15.34 1.83
CA MET A 129 -9.34 14.36 2.68
C MET A 129 -9.01 13.12 1.86
N LEU A 130 -7.80 12.57 2.01
CA LEU A 130 -7.48 11.27 1.46
C LEU A 130 -8.13 10.17 2.31
N TRP A 131 -9.26 9.66 1.82
CA TRP A 131 -10.11 8.75 2.58
C TRP A 131 -9.71 7.28 2.39
N ASP A 132 -9.26 6.88 1.21
CA ASP A 132 -8.72 5.53 0.98
C ASP A 132 -7.76 5.53 -0.19
N GLU A 133 -6.85 4.56 -0.22
CA GLU A 133 -5.95 4.33 -1.34
C GLU A 133 -5.54 2.86 -1.40
N GLY A 134 -5.14 2.42 -2.58
CA GLY A 134 -4.57 1.09 -2.75
C GLY A 134 -4.41 0.73 -4.22
N TYR A 135 -4.52 -0.56 -4.49
CA TYR A 135 -4.45 -1.12 -5.84
C TYR A 135 -5.81 -1.64 -6.28
N TRP A 136 -6.05 -1.62 -7.59
CA TRP A 136 -7.23 -2.23 -8.17
C TRP A 136 -6.87 -3.16 -9.32
N GLU A 137 -7.67 -4.20 -9.49
CA GLU A 137 -7.47 -5.22 -10.52
C GLU A 137 -8.77 -5.38 -11.33
N PRO A 138 -8.79 -4.98 -12.61
CA PRO A 138 -9.96 -5.16 -13.46
C PRO A 138 -10.20 -6.62 -13.81
N TYR A 139 -11.48 -7.00 -13.85
CA TYR A 139 -11.91 -8.24 -14.48
C TYR A 139 -12.10 -8.00 -15.98
N GLY A 140 -11.08 -8.36 -16.76
CA GLY A 140 -11.08 -8.22 -18.22
C GLY A 140 -10.48 -6.89 -18.68
N ASP A 141 -10.76 -6.55 -19.95
CA ASP A 141 -10.28 -5.30 -20.54
C ASP A 141 -11.08 -4.09 -20.05
N VAL A 142 -10.39 -3.05 -19.62
CA VAL A 142 -11.01 -1.86 -19.03
C VAL A 142 -11.72 -1.01 -20.07
N GLU A 143 -11.19 -0.90 -21.29
CA GLU A 143 -11.85 -0.11 -22.32
C GLU A 143 -13.13 -0.77 -22.82
N ASP A 144 -13.10 -2.09 -23.02
CA ASP A 144 -14.31 -2.85 -23.34
C ASP A 144 -15.36 -2.68 -22.24
N GLY A 145 -14.96 -2.72 -20.96
CA GLY A 145 -15.85 -2.51 -19.82
C GLY A 145 -16.42 -1.08 -19.76
N LEU A 146 -15.59 -0.06 -20.04
CA LEU A 146 -16.04 1.32 -20.13
C LEU A 146 -17.06 1.50 -21.27
N HIS A 147 -16.78 0.94 -22.45
CA HIS A 147 -17.67 0.99 -23.61
C HIS A 147 -18.99 0.24 -23.38
N ALA A 148 -18.93 -0.96 -22.80
CA ALA A 148 -20.11 -1.75 -22.46
C ALA A 148 -20.91 -1.15 -21.29
N GLY A 149 -20.30 -0.25 -20.51
CA GLY A 149 -20.90 0.36 -19.33
C GLY A 149 -20.93 -0.56 -18.11
N VAL A 150 -20.03 -1.54 -18.04
CA VAL A 150 -19.87 -2.43 -16.88
C VAL A 150 -18.39 -2.66 -16.64
N LEU A 151 -17.89 -2.16 -15.52
CA LEU A 151 -16.56 -2.44 -15.02
C LEU A 151 -16.70 -3.27 -13.74
N LYS A 152 -16.03 -4.41 -13.68
CA LYS A 152 -15.91 -5.20 -12.45
C LYS A 152 -14.45 -5.29 -12.08
N PHE A 153 -14.16 -5.24 -10.78
CA PHE A 153 -12.79 -5.19 -10.31
C PHE A 153 -12.67 -5.62 -8.85
N VAL A 154 -11.44 -5.90 -8.43
CA VAL A 154 -11.06 -6.05 -7.02
C VAL A 154 -10.38 -4.78 -6.55
N LEU A 155 -10.72 -4.32 -5.35
CA LEU A 155 -9.98 -3.28 -4.62
C LEU A 155 -9.17 -3.95 -3.51
N ASN A 156 -7.90 -3.55 -3.44
CA ASN A 156 -6.95 -3.91 -2.40
C ASN A 156 -6.39 -2.62 -1.81
N GLY A 157 -7.17 -1.93 -0.98
CA GLY A 157 -6.67 -0.78 -0.23
C GLY A 157 -6.97 -0.84 1.24
N ARG A 158 -6.71 0.28 1.92
CA ARG A 158 -6.69 0.34 3.38
C ARG A 158 -8.09 0.16 3.96
N ARG A 159 -9.07 0.82 3.36
CA ARG A 159 -10.49 0.75 3.75
C ARG A 159 -11.26 -0.16 2.85
N LEU A 160 -11.31 0.08 1.53
CA LEU A 160 -12.10 -0.68 0.58
C LEU A 160 -11.36 -1.95 0.14
N LYS A 161 -12.01 -3.10 0.34
CA LYS A 161 -11.47 -4.41 -0.03
C LYS A 161 -12.48 -5.25 -0.80
N GLY A 162 -11.96 -6.20 -1.58
CA GLY A 162 -12.76 -7.21 -2.26
C GLY A 162 -13.34 -6.73 -3.58
N LYS A 163 -14.42 -7.36 -4.02
CA LYS A 163 -15.05 -7.25 -5.34
C LYS A 163 -16.06 -6.12 -5.40
N TRP A 164 -15.97 -5.33 -6.47
CA TRP A 164 -16.79 -4.16 -6.74
C TRP A 164 -17.19 -4.11 -8.22
N ALA A 165 -18.23 -3.34 -8.51
CA ALA A 165 -18.65 -3.06 -9.88
C ALA A 165 -19.09 -1.60 -10.06
N LEU A 166 -18.75 -1.04 -11.20
CA LEU A 166 -19.32 0.19 -11.75
C LEU A 166 -20.25 -0.19 -12.91
N VAL A 167 -21.53 0.17 -12.81
CA VAL A 167 -22.54 -0.12 -13.85
C VAL A 167 -23.17 1.17 -14.33
N ARG A 168 -23.01 1.48 -15.61
CA ARG A 168 -23.56 2.67 -16.26
C ARG A 168 -25.08 2.56 -16.37
N LEU A 169 -25.78 3.61 -15.98
CA LEU A 169 -27.22 3.72 -16.17
C LEU A 169 -27.52 4.10 -17.62
N LYS A 170 -28.62 3.57 -18.17
CA LYS A 170 -29.15 4.06 -19.45
C LYS A 170 -29.64 5.49 -19.24
N GLY A 171 -29.02 6.46 -19.91
CA GLY A 171 -29.42 7.86 -19.85
C GLY A 171 -30.84 8.08 -20.38
N LYS A 172 -31.57 9.05 -19.82
CA LYS A 172 -32.82 9.53 -20.40
C LYS A 172 -32.52 10.52 -21.54
N ALA A 173 -33.39 10.58 -22.54
CA ALA A 173 -33.21 11.51 -23.66
C ALA A 173 -33.07 12.96 -23.15
N GLY A 174 -31.92 13.59 -23.43
CA GLY A 174 -31.60 14.97 -23.01
C GLY A 174 -30.72 15.10 -21.76
N GLU A 175 -30.41 14.02 -21.04
CA GLU A 175 -29.46 14.07 -19.93
C GLU A 175 -28.01 14.13 -20.44
N LYS A 176 -27.25 15.15 -20.00
CA LYS A 176 -25.82 15.29 -20.30
C LYS A 176 -24.91 14.50 -19.33
N GLN A 177 -25.44 13.98 -18.23
CA GLN A 177 -24.65 13.35 -17.17
C GLN A 177 -24.48 11.85 -17.39
N ASP A 178 -23.22 11.41 -17.45
CA ASP A 178 -22.86 10.00 -17.54
C ASP A 178 -22.94 9.36 -16.14
N ASN A 179 -24.14 8.88 -15.79
CA ASN A 179 -24.45 8.34 -14.47
C ASN A 179 -24.13 6.84 -14.38
N TRP A 180 -23.45 6.46 -13.31
CA TRP A 180 -23.09 5.09 -12.98
C TRP A 180 -23.62 4.71 -11.59
N LEU A 181 -23.57 3.43 -11.28
CA LEU A 181 -23.77 2.87 -9.96
C LEU A 181 -22.48 2.18 -9.50
N LEU A 182 -21.98 2.58 -8.34
CA LEU A 182 -20.95 1.83 -7.62
C LEU A 182 -21.65 0.80 -6.71
N LEU A 183 -21.26 -0.46 -6.86
CA LEU A 183 -21.89 -1.62 -6.22
C LEU A 183 -20.84 -2.49 -5.56
N LYS A 184 -21.11 -2.93 -4.33
CA LYS A 184 -20.35 -4.01 -3.69
C LYS A 184 -20.84 -5.35 -4.23
N GLU A 185 -19.92 -6.19 -4.69
CA GLU A 185 -20.24 -7.59 -5.02
C GLU A 185 -20.09 -8.50 -3.79
N LYS A 186 -20.75 -9.66 -3.82
CA LYS A 186 -20.69 -10.64 -2.73
C LYS A 186 -19.29 -11.26 -2.63
N ASP A 187 -18.70 -11.14 -1.44
CA ASP A 187 -17.46 -11.79 -1.01
C ASP A 187 -17.35 -11.74 0.53
N GLU A 188 -16.18 -12.08 1.07
CA GLU A 188 -15.89 -12.09 2.51
C GLU A 188 -15.87 -10.71 3.18
N TYR A 189 -15.78 -9.62 2.41
CA TYR A 189 -15.74 -8.24 2.93
C TYR A 189 -17.12 -7.57 2.94
N ALA A 190 -18.15 -8.18 2.35
CA ALA A 190 -19.51 -7.64 2.36
C ALA A 190 -20.07 -7.54 3.78
N LYS A 191 -20.73 -6.42 4.10
CA LYS A 191 -21.38 -6.15 5.40
C LYS A 191 -22.89 -6.00 5.23
N THR A 192 -23.65 -5.99 6.33
CA THR A 192 -25.11 -5.75 6.35
C THR A 192 -25.49 -4.28 6.48
N ALA A 193 -24.50 -3.41 6.69
CA ALA A 193 -24.61 -1.96 6.72
C ALA A 193 -23.50 -1.37 5.83
N ASP A 194 -23.53 -0.06 5.57
CA ASP A 194 -22.55 0.54 4.68
C ASP A 194 -21.11 0.43 5.18
N GLY A 195 -20.91 0.50 6.50
CA GLY A 195 -19.63 0.24 7.16
C GLY A 195 -18.55 1.24 6.79
N ILE A 196 -18.94 2.50 6.50
CA ILE A 196 -18.00 3.59 6.16
C ILE A 196 -18.00 4.76 7.14
N SER A 197 -19.02 4.90 7.99
CA SER A 197 -19.19 6.04 8.90
C SER A 197 -18.15 6.11 10.03
N GLU A 198 -17.50 4.99 10.34
CA GLU A 198 -16.41 4.90 11.32
C GLU A 198 -15.11 5.57 10.86
N PHE A 199 -14.99 5.85 9.56
CA PHE A 199 -13.77 6.35 8.95
C PHE A 199 -13.78 7.88 8.83
N THR A 200 -13.44 8.57 9.92
CA THR A 200 -13.55 10.03 10.06
C THR A 200 -12.23 10.80 9.85
N THR A 201 -11.12 10.10 9.63
CA THR A 201 -9.78 10.69 9.49
C THR A 201 -9.14 10.34 8.15
N SER A 202 -8.10 11.08 7.76
CA SER A 202 -7.27 10.75 6.60
C SER A 202 -6.51 9.45 6.83
N ILE A 203 -6.44 8.61 5.80
CA ILE A 203 -5.59 7.41 5.82
C ILE A 203 -4.10 7.72 5.78
N ARG A 204 -3.69 8.93 5.38
CA ARG A 204 -2.28 9.33 5.24
C ARG A 204 -1.81 10.32 6.29
N THR A 205 -2.70 10.98 7.01
CA THR A 205 -2.27 12.02 7.95
C THR A 205 -2.90 11.86 9.32
N GLY A 206 -3.94 11.02 9.42
CA GLY A 206 -4.75 10.91 10.64
C GLY A 206 -5.59 12.15 10.93
N ARG A 207 -5.48 13.21 10.12
CA ARG A 207 -6.23 14.47 10.28
C ARG A 207 -7.72 14.26 10.03
N THR A 208 -8.55 14.95 10.80
CA THR A 208 -9.99 15.08 10.53
C THR A 208 -10.25 16.10 9.41
N MET A 209 -11.50 16.20 8.94
CA MET A 209 -11.88 17.26 7.99
C MET A 209 -11.62 18.65 8.57
N THR A 210 -11.90 18.84 9.86
CA THR A 210 -11.67 20.10 10.57
C THR A 210 -10.18 20.44 10.62
N ASP A 211 -9.33 19.48 10.98
CA ASP A 211 -7.87 19.68 11.05
C ASP A 211 -7.30 20.10 9.69
N ILE A 212 -7.80 19.52 8.58
CA ILE A 212 -7.38 19.89 7.23
C ILE A 212 -7.88 21.30 6.86
N GLU A 213 -9.12 21.65 7.23
CA GLU A 213 -9.70 22.97 6.98
C GLU A 213 -8.95 24.08 7.72
N GLU A 214 -8.61 23.84 8.99
CA GLU A 214 -7.90 24.78 9.86
C GLU A 214 -6.39 24.85 9.54
N GLY A 215 -5.90 23.95 8.69
CA GLY A 215 -4.50 23.88 8.32
C GLY A 215 -3.61 23.42 9.47
N GLU A 216 -4.13 22.59 10.38
CA GLU A 216 -3.31 21.97 11.41
C GLU A 216 -2.17 21.18 10.75
N GLU A 217 -0.95 21.44 11.21
CA GLU A 217 0.21 20.68 10.78
C GLU A 217 0.02 19.19 11.13
N GLU A 218 0.41 18.32 10.20
CA GLU A 218 0.49 16.89 10.43
C GLU A 218 1.26 16.61 11.74
N LYS A 219 0.57 16.09 12.76
CA LYS A 219 1.23 15.56 13.96
C LYS A 219 1.88 14.21 13.62
N ILE A 220 2.84 14.20 12.71
CA ILE A 220 3.72 13.05 12.50
C ILE A 220 4.67 13.01 13.68
N THR A 221 4.40 12.09 14.60
CA THR A 221 5.40 11.67 15.58
C THR A 221 6.62 11.20 14.79
N SER A 222 7.75 11.87 14.95
CA SER A 222 9.00 11.52 14.29
C SER A 222 9.77 10.53 15.15
N ASN A 223 10.60 9.68 14.53
CA ASN A 223 11.49 8.85 15.31
C ASN A 223 12.55 9.70 16.03
N PRO A 224 13.00 9.28 17.21
CA PRO A 224 14.00 10.00 17.99
C PRO A 224 15.40 9.97 17.35
N PHE A 225 15.62 9.13 16.33
CA PHE A 225 16.87 9.04 15.58
C PHE A 225 16.64 8.53 14.16
N SER A 226 17.47 8.96 13.21
CA SER A 226 17.35 8.63 11.78
C SER A 226 18.35 7.57 11.29
N SER A 227 19.27 7.16 12.16
CA SER A 227 20.28 6.12 11.92
C SER A 227 20.63 5.40 13.23
N ALA A 228 20.93 4.10 13.14
CA ALA A 228 21.37 3.28 14.26
C ALA A 228 22.25 2.13 13.75
N GLY A 229 23.12 1.61 14.61
CA GLY A 229 23.77 0.32 14.36
C GLY A 229 22.79 -0.82 14.62
N VAL A 230 22.91 -1.91 13.85
CA VAL A 230 22.17 -3.15 14.11
C VAL A 230 22.63 -3.78 15.42
N GLN A 231 21.72 -4.41 16.15
CA GLN A 231 22.04 -5.12 17.39
C GLN A 231 22.72 -6.46 17.05
N LEU A 232 24.04 -6.51 17.20
CA LEU A 232 24.83 -7.70 16.90
C LEU A 232 25.08 -8.52 18.15
N ALA A 233 24.89 -9.83 18.04
CA ALA A 233 25.44 -10.77 19.01
C ALA A 233 26.97 -10.72 18.96
N GLN A 234 27.61 -10.76 20.13
CA GLN A 234 29.05 -10.94 20.22
C GLN A 234 29.39 -12.41 19.95
N LEU A 235 30.34 -12.66 19.04
CA LEU A 235 30.84 -14.00 18.80
C LEU A 235 31.63 -14.47 20.02
N VAL A 236 31.15 -15.54 20.66
CA VAL A 236 31.80 -16.18 21.82
C VAL A 236 32.05 -17.66 21.54
N HIS A 237 33.15 -18.20 22.06
CA HIS A 237 33.50 -19.61 21.89
C HIS A 237 32.67 -20.55 22.75
N THR A 238 32.14 -20.07 23.87
CA THR A 238 31.32 -20.84 24.80
C THR A 238 30.06 -20.04 25.13
N PRO A 239 28.86 -20.63 25.02
CA PRO A 239 27.63 -19.97 25.45
C PRO A 239 27.75 -19.53 26.92
N PRO A 240 27.43 -18.27 27.24
CA PRO A 240 27.49 -17.80 28.61
C PRO A 240 26.45 -18.52 29.48
N LYS A 241 26.78 -18.70 30.75
CA LYS A 241 25.92 -19.38 31.74
C LYS A 241 25.13 -18.32 32.52
N GLY A 242 23.91 -18.69 32.95
CA GLY A 242 23.03 -17.83 33.75
C GLY A 242 21.62 -17.77 33.17
N GLU A 243 20.66 -17.35 33.98
CA GLU A 243 19.25 -17.21 33.56
C GLU A 243 18.98 -15.88 32.84
N ASP A 244 19.93 -14.96 32.86
CA ASP A 244 19.82 -13.62 32.26
C ASP A 244 20.09 -13.59 30.74
N TRP A 245 20.29 -14.76 30.12
CA TRP A 245 20.63 -14.88 28.69
C TRP A 245 19.44 -15.32 27.85
N LEU A 246 19.14 -14.51 26.82
CA LEU A 246 18.19 -14.86 25.77
C LEU A 246 18.92 -15.52 24.60
N TYR A 247 18.31 -16.55 24.03
CA TYR A 247 18.83 -17.28 22.87
C TYR A 247 17.90 -17.07 21.69
N GLU A 248 18.46 -16.72 20.54
CA GLU A 248 17.72 -16.50 19.30
C GLU A 248 18.24 -17.39 18.19
N LEU A 249 17.32 -17.82 17.31
CA LEU A 249 17.70 -18.52 16.09
C LEU A 249 18.40 -17.54 15.15
N LYS A 250 19.52 -17.99 14.59
CA LYS A 250 20.18 -17.26 13.51
C LYS A 250 19.39 -17.52 12.22
N TYR A 251 18.99 -16.44 11.57
CA TYR A 251 18.38 -16.46 10.25
C TYR A 251 19.40 -16.01 9.21
N ASP A 252 19.40 -16.66 8.04
CA ASP A 252 20.29 -16.30 6.94
C ASP A 252 19.53 -15.43 5.94
N GLY A 253 19.74 -14.11 6.00
CA GLY A 253 19.07 -13.14 5.15
C GLY A 253 19.83 -11.84 4.96
N TYR A 254 19.07 -10.75 4.75
CA TYR A 254 19.59 -9.39 4.85
C TYR A 254 19.13 -8.75 6.15
N ARG A 255 20.06 -8.36 7.02
CA ARG A 255 19.76 -7.52 8.18
C ARG A 255 19.26 -6.15 7.73
N ILE A 256 18.05 -5.79 8.17
CA ILE A 256 17.33 -4.56 7.79
C ILE A 256 16.88 -3.84 9.06
N LEU A 257 17.13 -2.53 9.11
CA LEU A 257 16.46 -1.60 10.00
C LEU A 257 15.28 -0.97 9.26
N ALA A 258 14.08 -1.11 9.82
CA ALA A 258 12.87 -0.48 9.29
C ALA A 258 12.59 0.79 10.10
N TYR A 259 12.71 1.96 9.46
CA TYR A 259 12.34 3.25 10.03
C TYR A 259 10.96 3.62 9.51
N ILE A 260 9.96 3.60 10.37
CA ILE A 260 8.56 3.89 10.01
C ILE A 260 8.16 5.21 10.69
N GLU A 261 7.64 6.15 9.90
CA GLU A 261 7.18 7.47 10.36
C GLU A 261 5.93 7.84 9.57
N GLY A 262 4.79 7.91 10.26
CA GLY A 262 3.50 8.13 9.61
C GLY A 262 3.23 7.08 8.53
N HIS A 263 3.36 7.49 7.27
CA HIS A 263 3.10 6.65 6.08
C HIS A 263 4.35 6.42 5.23
N SER A 264 5.50 6.83 5.76
CA SER A 264 6.79 6.63 5.13
C SER A 264 7.53 5.50 5.82
N ILE A 265 8.33 4.78 5.04
CA ILE A 265 9.23 3.77 5.56
C ILE A 265 10.56 3.82 4.82
N ARG A 266 11.65 3.60 5.55
CA ARG A 266 12.98 3.32 4.99
C ARG A 266 13.47 1.97 5.50
N LEU A 267 13.79 1.06 4.58
CA LEU A 267 14.40 -0.23 4.87
C LEU A 267 15.90 -0.16 4.62
N ILE A 268 16.68 0.04 5.68
CA ILE A 268 18.11 0.29 5.59
C ILE A 268 18.89 -0.98 5.96
N THR A 269 19.72 -1.46 5.05
CA THR A 269 20.62 -2.60 5.33
C THR A 269 21.66 -2.27 6.39
N ARG A 270 22.27 -3.29 7.00
CA ARG A 270 23.42 -3.15 7.91
C ARG A 270 24.52 -2.20 7.40
N ASN A 271 24.74 -2.14 6.09
CA ASN A 271 25.79 -1.31 5.46
C ASN A 271 25.27 0.06 5.00
N GLY A 272 24.05 0.45 5.37
CA GLY A 272 23.48 1.77 5.06
C GLY A 272 22.77 1.88 3.72
N ASN A 273 22.67 0.82 2.93
CA ASN A 273 21.94 0.86 1.65
C ASN A 273 20.43 0.83 1.87
N ASP A 274 19.69 1.67 1.14
CA ASP A 274 18.22 1.69 1.15
C ASP A 274 17.65 0.64 0.18
N TYR A 275 16.95 -0.35 0.73
CA TYR A 275 16.34 -1.47 0.02
C TYR A 275 14.80 -1.38 -0.01
N THR A 276 14.22 -0.22 0.34
CA THR A 276 12.77 -0.01 0.39
C THR A 276 12.09 -0.40 -0.93
N GLN A 277 12.66 0.00 -2.07
CA GLN A 277 12.12 -0.32 -3.39
C GLN A 277 12.28 -1.80 -3.81
N ARG A 278 13.18 -2.54 -3.15
CA ARG A 278 13.41 -3.98 -3.41
C ARG A 278 12.48 -4.88 -2.61
N PHE A 279 12.02 -4.40 -1.44
CA PHE A 279 11.11 -5.11 -0.56
C PHE A 279 9.79 -4.34 -0.39
N ARG A 280 9.20 -3.91 -1.52
CA ARG A 280 7.99 -3.07 -1.53
C ARG A 280 6.81 -3.70 -0.78
N ASP A 281 6.57 -5.00 -0.97
CA ASP A 281 5.46 -5.69 -0.32
C ASP A 281 5.59 -5.66 1.21
N VAL A 282 6.79 -5.91 1.73
CA VAL A 282 7.08 -5.82 3.17
C VAL A 282 6.99 -4.37 3.66
N ALA A 283 7.51 -3.43 2.88
CA ALA A 283 7.46 -2.01 3.22
C ALA A 283 6.00 -1.53 3.37
N SER A 284 5.13 -1.88 2.43
CA SER A 284 3.71 -1.57 2.48
C SER A 284 3.03 -2.20 3.70
N SER A 285 3.28 -3.48 3.97
CA SER A 285 2.65 -4.16 5.12
C SER A 285 3.13 -3.64 6.47
N LEU A 286 4.39 -3.20 6.57
CA LEU A 286 4.91 -2.55 7.77
C LEU A 286 4.28 -1.18 8.03
N VAL A 287 4.11 -0.36 6.98
CA VAL A 287 3.41 0.93 7.09
C VAL A 287 1.95 0.72 7.51
N GLU A 288 1.26 -0.26 6.91
CA GLU A 288 -0.12 -0.60 7.28
C GLU A 288 -0.23 -1.07 8.74
N TRP A 289 0.68 -1.93 9.18
CA TRP A 289 0.73 -2.43 10.56
C TRP A 289 1.02 -1.32 11.57
N ALA A 290 1.88 -0.37 11.21
CA ALA A 290 2.23 0.74 12.08
C ALA A 290 1.05 1.68 12.36
N ARG A 291 0.06 1.76 11.45
CA ARG A 291 -1.14 2.60 11.57
C ARG A 291 -0.81 4.06 11.91
N GLY A 292 0.24 4.60 11.29
CA GLY A 292 0.70 5.97 11.48
C GLY A 292 1.67 6.18 12.65
N ARG A 293 1.95 5.16 13.47
CA ARG A 293 2.91 5.24 14.57
C ARG A 293 4.35 5.36 14.07
N ALA A 294 5.15 6.13 14.80
CA ALA A 294 6.60 6.14 14.63
C ALA A 294 7.18 4.88 15.26
N MET A 295 7.99 4.13 14.53
CA MET A 295 8.70 2.98 15.08
C MET A 295 9.98 2.66 14.33
N ILE A 296 10.95 2.12 15.05
CA ILE A 296 12.18 1.59 14.46
C ILE A 296 12.33 0.13 14.87
N LEU A 297 12.36 -0.74 13.87
CA LEU A 297 12.48 -2.18 14.05
C LEU A 297 13.84 -2.66 13.54
N ASP A 298 14.43 -3.62 14.24
CA ASP A 298 15.63 -4.33 13.80
C ASP A 298 15.28 -5.79 13.49
N GLY A 299 15.54 -6.24 12.27
CA GLY A 299 15.07 -7.52 11.78
C GLY A 299 15.90 -8.11 10.64
N GLU A 300 15.56 -9.33 10.24
CA GLU A 300 16.12 -10.03 9.07
C GLU A 300 15.06 -10.16 7.98
N MET A 301 15.42 -9.74 6.77
CA MET A 301 14.64 -10.07 5.58
C MET A 301 15.08 -11.43 5.05
N ALA A 302 14.17 -12.40 5.02
CA ALA A 302 14.48 -13.76 4.60
C ALA A 302 13.34 -14.39 3.79
N ILE A 303 13.65 -15.40 2.98
CA ILE A 303 12.63 -16.29 2.41
C ILE A 303 12.52 -17.50 3.31
N THR A 304 11.30 -17.82 3.73
CA THR A 304 11.01 -18.98 4.59
C THR A 304 10.27 -20.06 3.82
N ASP A 305 10.61 -21.32 4.08
CA ASP A 305 9.79 -22.46 3.66
C ASP A 305 8.59 -22.65 4.61
N ALA A 306 7.73 -23.63 4.31
CA ALA A 306 6.55 -23.93 5.13
C ALA A 306 6.89 -24.40 6.56
N ALA A 307 8.15 -24.73 6.84
CA ALA A 307 8.66 -25.12 8.16
C ALA A 307 9.39 -23.97 8.88
N GLY A 308 9.40 -22.76 8.30
CA GLY A 308 10.06 -21.58 8.87
C GLY A 308 11.58 -21.56 8.67
N LYS A 309 12.15 -22.49 7.88
CA LYS A 309 13.58 -22.51 7.59
C LYS A 309 13.91 -21.46 6.52
N THR A 310 15.00 -20.74 6.74
CA THR A 310 15.44 -19.70 5.80
C THR A 310 16.20 -20.29 4.61
N ASP A 311 15.91 -19.77 3.41
CA ASP A 311 16.59 -20.12 2.16
C ASP A 311 17.26 -18.88 1.56
N PHE A 312 18.55 -18.74 1.82
CA PHE A 312 19.35 -17.62 1.34
C PHE A 312 19.52 -17.63 -0.19
N GLN A 313 19.55 -18.81 -0.82
CA GLN A 313 19.68 -18.90 -2.27
C GLN A 313 18.39 -18.43 -2.95
N ALA A 314 17.23 -18.79 -2.39
CA ALA A 314 15.94 -18.26 -2.82
C ALA A 314 15.89 -16.73 -2.67
N LEU A 315 16.38 -16.18 -1.55
CA LEU A 315 16.44 -14.73 -1.34
C LEU A 315 17.32 -14.03 -2.38
N GLN A 316 18.51 -14.58 -2.70
CA GLN A 316 19.36 -14.05 -3.77
C GLN A 316 18.67 -14.10 -5.16
N ASN A 317 17.89 -15.14 -5.43
CA ASN A 317 17.12 -15.26 -6.66
C ASN A 317 15.98 -14.24 -6.70
N TYR A 318 15.27 -14.02 -5.59
CA TYR A 318 14.26 -12.97 -5.45
C TYR A 318 14.86 -11.59 -5.74
N MET A 319 16.07 -11.31 -5.24
CA MET A 319 16.76 -10.04 -5.49
C MET A 319 17.09 -9.79 -6.97
N LYS A 320 17.17 -10.86 -7.78
CA LYS A 320 17.38 -10.79 -9.24
C LYS A 320 16.07 -10.76 -10.01
N ASN A 321 15.06 -11.51 -9.56
CA ASN A 321 13.75 -11.61 -10.18
C ASN A 321 12.66 -11.72 -9.09
N PRO A 322 11.95 -10.62 -8.77
CA PRO A 322 10.97 -10.58 -7.67
C PRO A 322 9.66 -11.29 -8.04
N GLN A 323 9.69 -12.62 -8.09
CA GLN A 323 8.54 -13.48 -8.40
C GLN A 323 8.26 -14.52 -7.30
N ALA A 324 9.14 -14.63 -6.31
CA ALA A 324 9.05 -15.67 -5.29
C ALA A 324 7.98 -15.35 -4.24
N LYS A 325 7.20 -16.37 -3.87
CA LYS A 325 6.27 -16.33 -2.74
C LYS A 325 7.05 -16.60 -1.44
N ASN A 326 6.65 -15.96 -0.34
CA ASN A 326 7.16 -16.15 1.05
C ASN A 326 8.36 -15.28 1.50
N LEU A 327 8.49 -14.06 0.98
CA LEU A 327 9.37 -13.06 1.63
C LEU A 327 8.82 -12.73 3.02
N THR A 328 9.65 -12.82 4.06
CA THR A 328 9.30 -12.68 5.48
C THR A 328 10.25 -11.68 6.12
N TYR A 329 9.72 -10.79 6.96
CA TYR A 329 10.54 -9.93 7.81
C TYR A 329 10.47 -10.41 9.26
N ILE A 330 11.58 -10.95 9.74
CA ILE A 330 11.72 -11.54 11.06
C ILE A 330 12.24 -10.47 11.99
N VAL A 331 11.42 -10.01 12.94
CA VAL A 331 11.76 -8.88 13.81
C VAL A 331 12.45 -9.38 15.08
N PHE A 332 13.64 -8.84 15.36
CA PHE A 332 14.44 -9.17 16.54
C PHE A 332 14.20 -8.20 17.70
N ASP A 333 14.09 -6.91 17.39
CA ASP A 333 14.09 -5.87 18.42
C ASP A 333 13.29 -4.63 17.99
N LEU A 334 12.79 -3.91 18.98
CA LEU A 334 12.09 -2.64 18.84
C LEU A 334 12.97 -1.54 19.43
N LEU A 335 13.54 -0.70 18.57
CA LEU A 335 14.51 0.33 18.96
C LEU A 335 13.85 1.66 19.33
N ALA A 336 12.70 1.97 18.73
CA ALA A 336 11.91 3.15 19.04
C ALA A 336 10.42 2.89 18.80
N LEU A 337 9.57 3.55 19.58
CA LEU A 337 8.12 3.51 19.44
C LEU A 337 7.51 4.85 19.88
N ASP A 338 6.58 5.38 19.09
CA ASP A 338 5.81 6.60 19.38
C ASP A 338 6.71 7.78 19.81
N GLY A 339 7.84 7.94 19.12
CA GLY A 339 8.81 9.02 19.36
C GLY A 339 9.77 8.78 20.52
N THR A 340 9.65 7.66 21.24
CA THR A 340 10.51 7.32 22.38
C THR A 340 11.65 6.40 21.97
N ASP A 341 12.88 6.72 22.39
CA ASP A 341 14.07 5.87 22.17
C ASP A 341 14.10 4.76 23.23
N LEU A 342 13.90 3.52 22.80
CA LEU A 342 13.84 2.37 23.70
C LEU A 342 15.21 1.73 23.91
N ARG A 343 16.28 2.14 23.22
CA ARG A 343 17.58 1.45 23.28
C ARG A 343 18.21 1.42 24.68
N GLY A 344 17.85 2.38 25.54
CA GLY A 344 18.25 2.41 26.95
C GLY A 344 17.44 1.51 27.89
N HIS A 345 16.32 0.95 27.43
CA HIS A 345 15.47 0.04 28.21
C HIS A 345 16.04 -1.39 28.22
N PRO A 346 15.74 -2.19 29.27
CA PRO A 346 16.08 -3.61 29.29
C PRO A 346 15.59 -4.35 28.04
N LEU A 347 16.43 -5.25 27.50
CA LEU A 347 16.10 -6.02 26.29
C LEU A 347 14.78 -6.81 26.43
N LEU A 348 14.49 -7.30 27.63
CA LEU A 348 13.28 -8.07 27.90
C LEU A 348 12.02 -7.20 27.72
N ASP A 349 12.00 -6.00 28.29
CA ASP A 349 10.88 -5.05 28.19
C ASP A 349 10.60 -4.67 26.73
N ARG A 350 11.65 -4.47 25.92
CA ARG A 350 11.50 -4.18 24.49
C ARG A 350 10.89 -5.37 23.75
N LYS A 351 11.30 -6.59 24.09
CA LYS A 351 10.75 -7.81 23.49
C LYS A 351 9.31 -8.08 23.90
N GLU A 352 8.94 -7.82 25.15
CA GLU A 352 7.54 -7.92 25.61
C GLU A 352 6.65 -6.89 24.89
N THR A 353 7.16 -5.66 24.73
CA THR A 353 6.48 -4.61 23.95
C THR A 353 6.31 -5.05 22.49
N LEU A 354 7.37 -5.58 21.87
CA LEU A 354 7.32 -6.09 20.51
C LEU A 354 6.36 -7.28 20.35
N GLU A 355 6.36 -8.22 21.29
CA GLU A 355 5.46 -9.38 21.31
C GLU A 355 4.00 -8.93 21.36
N ALA A 356 3.67 -7.94 22.20
CA ALA A 356 2.33 -7.35 22.25
C ALA A 356 1.93 -6.67 20.93
N LEU A 357 2.85 -5.94 20.29
CA LEU A 357 2.59 -5.29 19.00
C LEU A 357 2.36 -6.30 17.86
N LEU A 358 3.06 -7.44 17.90
CA LEU A 358 2.99 -8.46 16.85
C LEU A 358 1.73 -9.33 16.90
N GLN A 359 0.90 -9.23 17.94
CA GLN A 359 -0.38 -9.96 18.00
C GLN A 359 -1.31 -9.61 16.84
N ASP A 360 -1.25 -8.36 16.37
CA ASP A 360 -2.04 -7.85 15.24
C ASP A 360 -1.21 -7.76 13.93
N ALA A 361 -0.10 -8.49 13.85
CA ALA A 361 0.80 -8.42 12.70
C ALA A 361 0.19 -9.01 11.42
N PRO A 362 0.55 -8.46 10.24
CA PRO A 362 0.11 -9.00 8.96
C PRO A 362 0.64 -10.43 8.75
N GLN A 363 -0.24 -11.29 8.26
CA GLN A 363 0.07 -12.68 7.92
C GLN A 363 0.75 -12.81 6.55
N ASN A 364 0.71 -11.76 5.72
CA ASN A 364 1.32 -11.76 4.39
C ASN A 364 1.76 -10.35 3.93
N PRO A 365 3.05 -10.10 3.64
CA PRO A 365 4.16 -10.98 4.00
C PRO A 365 4.19 -11.14 5.53
N PRO A 366 4.45 -12.36 6.02
CA PRO A 366 4.41 -12.61 7.46
C PRO A 366 5.47 -11.78 8.19
N LEU A 367 5.07 -11.14 9.28
CA LEU A 367 5.99 -10.66 10.30
C LEU A 367 6.08 -11.71 11.40
N GLN A 368 7.29 -12.15 11.71
CA GLN A 368 7.51 -13.15 12.74
C GLN A 368 8.43 -12.62 13.83
N PRO A 369 8.11 -12.81 15.12
CA PRO A 369 9.09 -12.59 16.17
C PRO A 369 10.20 -13.63 16.04
N ALA A 370 11.45 -13.21 16.23
CA ALA A 370 12.58 -14.14 16.21
C ALA A 370 12.59 -15.17 17.35
N CYS A 371 11.78 -14.97 18.39
CA CYS A 371 11.83 -15.74 19.64
C CYS A 371 10.59 -16.61 19.84
N GLU A 372 10.77 -17.93 19.79
CA GLU A 372 9.92 -18.86 20.53
C GLU A 372 10.49 -18.99 21.95
N ARG A 373 9.71 -18.65 22.99
CA ARG A 373 10.12 -18.86 24.38
C ARG A 373 10.53 -20.32 24.62
N LYS A 374 11.83 -20.63 24.62
CA LYS A 374 12.34 -21.85 25.24
C LYS A 374 12.76 -21.51 26.67
N ARG A 375 11.89 -21.87 27.63
CA ARG A 375 12.25 -21.86 29.06
C ARG A 375 13.55 -22.65 29.25
N PRO A 376 14.48 -22.19 30.11
CA PRO A 376 15.73 -22.91 30.34
C PRO A 376 15.43 -24.31 30.90
N GLY A 377 15.93 -25.36 30.24
CA GLY A 377 15.87 -26.74 30.76
C GLY A 377 15.62 -27.88 29.78
N LYS A 378 15.28 -27.63 28.50
CA LYS A 378 15.19 -28.72 27.49
C LYS A 378 15.84 -28.32 26.17
N PHE A 379 17.13 -28.63 26.04
CA PHE A 379 17.71 -28.84 24.73
C PHE A 379 17.14 -30.16 24.16
N PRO A 380 16.65 -30.22 22.92
CA PRO A 380 16.48 -31.48 22.24
C PRO A 380 17.87 -32.11 22.05
N SER A 381 18.03 -33.33 22.55
CA SER A 381 19.19 -34.15 22.29
C SER A 381 19.32 -34.39 20.78
N GLY A 382 20.31 -33.77 20.14
CA GLY A 382 20.66 -33.99 18.74
C GLY A 382 20.81 -32.69 17.95
N LEU A 383 22.00 -32.11 18.00
CA LEU A 383 22.59 -31.29 16.94
C LEU A 383 23.94 -31.92 16.57
#